data_AF-A0A935R292-F1
#
_entry.id   AF-A0A935R292-F1
#
_cell.length_a   1.000
_cell.length_b   1.000
_cell.length_c   1.000
_cell.angle_alpha   90.00
_cell.angle_beta   90.00
_cell.angle_gamma   90.00
#
_symmetry.space_group_name_H-M   'P 1'
#
loop_
_entity.id
_entity.type
_entity.pdbx_description
1 polymer ?
#
loop_
_entity_poly.entity_id
_entity_poly.type
_entity_poly.pdbx_seq_one_letter_code
_entity_poly.pdbx_strand_id
1 'polypeptide(L)'
;MFGLDEASDALPPEDAPAVPPSWLAWALDLAARDEATRAALARGDETTEIPTAWFTRHGWAPLLTLPEDAPPGLAARVAARRARIAANPELRLIEQPAFKRRWYKPDFVEEERAVLRLWLADRVEAIVRERLRPATIDDLTAALQADARALAVAEVLTGRRDFSLGELVAEVVHTDAVPNHPFHIFKDTGLKKWAAWEETWADQRREDAGEAVTPKVPPHYSPGDFLKPEVFRLRGKLNVPKERFITFTEVPGDGPTLYGWAGWTPTARLKALLALDERLEDAGHPLNDRVGLLDAAWRLLPDVAREDAAAAARLKAELSALVGAQGLAPELLAAWQANHPPPGTGRGKKRAR
;
A
#
# COMPACT_ATOMS: atom_id res chain seq x y z
N MET A 1 -23.27 11.11 -35.40
CA MET A 1 -22.94 10.11 -34.37
C MET A 1 -22.77 8.73 -35.02
N PHE A 2 -21.60 8.38 -35.58
CA PHE A 2 -21.37 7.08 -36.26
C PHE A 2 -22.51 6.60 -37.19
N GLY A 3 -23.24 7.50 -37.85
CA GLY A 3 -24.44 7.17 -38.66
C GLY A 3 -25.73 6.82 -37.89
N LEU A 4 -25.70 6.74 -36.55
CA LEU A 4 -26.86 6.37 -35.71
C LEU A 4 -27.90 7.49 -35.52
N ASP A 5 -27.50 8.73 -35.79
CA ASP A 5 -28.32 9.93 -35.65
C ASP A 5 -27.71 11.02 -36.54
N GLU A 6 -28.23 11.12 -37.77
CA GLU A 6 -27.80 12.10 -38.77
C GLU A 6 -28.42 13.49 -38.53
N ALA A 7 -29.57 13.53 -37.85
CA ALA A 7 -30.28 14.77 -37.49
C ALA A 7 -29.82 15.34 -36.13
N SER A 8 -28.67 14.89 -35.61
CA SER A 8 -28.12 15.34 -34.34
C SER A 8 -27.52 16.74 -34.48
N ASP A 9 -27.99 17.67 -33.65
CA ASP A 9 -27.37 18.99 -33.50
C ASP A 9 -26.06 18.81 -32.71
N ALA A 10 -24.95 18.67 -33.44
CA ALA A 10 -23.63 18.44 -32.87
C ALA A 10 -23.04 19.76 -32.40
N LEU A 11 -22.55 19.76 -31.16
CA LEU A 11 -21.85 20.88 -30.58
C LEU A 11 -20.34 20.58 -30.59
N PRO A 12 -19.48 21.53 -31.01
CA PRO A 12 -18.03 21.38 -30.85
C PRO A 12 -17.68 21.11 -29.37
N PRO A 13 -16.69 20.25 -29.09
CA PRO A 13 -16.28 19.94 -27.72
C PRO A 13 -15.92 21.18 -26.88
N GLU A 14 -15.34 22.20 -27.49
CA GLU A 14 -14.97 23.47 -26.87
C GLU A 14 -16.17 24.33 -26.45
N ASP A 15 -17.31 24.16 -27.12
CA ASP A 15 -18.55 24.88 -26.82
C ASP A 15 -19.42 24.11 -25.81
N ALA A 16 -19.05 22.87 -25.49
CA ALA A 16 -19.81 22.00 -24.59
C ALA A 16 -19.72 22.48 -23.14
N PRO A 17 -20.86 22.77 -22.48
CA PRO A 17 -20.82 23.19 -21.09
C PRO A 17 -20.31 22.04 -20.21
N ALA A 18 -19.43 22.36 -19.28
CA ALA A 18 -19.02 21.42 -18.23
C ALA A 18 -20.20 21.16 -17.31
N VAL A 19 -20.79 19.96 -17.40
CA VAL A 19 -21.95 19.56 -16.61
C VAL A 19 -21.73 18.23 -15.90
N PRO A 20 -22.34 18.00 -14.73
CA PRO A 20 -22.32 16.71 -14.07
C PRO A 20 -22.89 15.59 -14.96
N PRO A 21 -22.40 14.34 -14.80
CA PRO A 21 -22.94 13.19 -15.51
C PRO A 21 -24.44 12.97 -15.29
N SER A 22 -24.96 13.32 -14.11
CA SER A 22 -26.39 13.23 -13.77
C SER A 22 -27.28 14.16 -14.60
N TRP A 23 -26.70 15.15 -15.30
CA TRP A 23 -27.43 16.08 -16.16
C TRP A 23 -27.49 15.59 -17.61
N LEU A 24 -26.81 14.49 -17.93
CA LEU A 24 -26.83 13.91 -19.26
C LEU A 24 -28.13 13.11 -19.48
N ALA A 25 -28.63 13.12 -20.72
CA ALA A 25 -29.88 12.47 -21.11
C ALA A 25 -29.99 11.01 -20.63
N TRP A 26 -28.93 10.23 -20.80
CA TRP A 26 -28.92 8.82 -20.40
C TRP A 26 -29.03 8.62 -18.89
N ALA A 27 -28.48 9.53 -18.08
CA ALA A 27 -28.54 9.44 -16.62
C ALA A 27 -29.94 9.81 -16.12
N LEU A 28 -30.58 10.82 -16.72
CA LEU A 28 -31.98 11.16 -16.45
C LEU A 28 -32.92 10.00 -16.83
N ASP A 29 -32.68 9.35 -17.97
CA ASP A 29 -33.46 8.15 -18.37
C ASP A 29 -33.20 6.96 -17.43
N LEU A 30 -31.96 6.77 -16.97
CA LEU A 30 -31.64 5.75 -15.97
C LEU A 30 -32.35 6.02 -14.64
N ALA A 31 -32.36 7.27 -14.16
CA ALA A 31 -33.03 7.66 -12.93
C ALA A 31 -34.54 7.43 -13.02
N ALA A 32 -35.17 7.82 -14.13
CA ALA A 32 -36.59 7.60 -14.35
C ALA A 32 -36.97 6.10 -14.39
N ARG A 33 -36.13 5.26 -15.01
CA ARG A 33 -36.31 3.79 -14.99
C ARG A 33 -36.13 3.23 -13.58
N ASP A 34 -35.10 3.66 -12.86
CA ASP A 34 -34.85 3.22 -11.49
C ASP A 34 -36.02 3.58 -10.55
N GLU A 35 -36.54 4.80 -10.64
CA GLU A 35 -37.71 5.23 -9.88
C GLU A 35 -38.94 4.37 -10.22
N ALA A 36 -39.23 4.14 -11.50
CA ALA A 36 -40.34 3.31 -11.94
C ALA A 36 -40.22 1.86 -11.43
N THR A 37 -39.03 1.27 -11.52
CA THR A 37 -38.74 -0.08 -11.03
C THR A 37 -38.90 -0.16 -9.51
N ARG A 38 -38.36 0.81 -8.76
CA ARG A 38 -38.54 0.88 -7.29
C ARG A 38 -40.01 1.03 -6.90
N ALA A 39 -40.77 1.86 -7.61
CA ALA A 39 -42.19 2.05 -7.37
C ALA A 39 -43.01 0.78 -7.66
N ALA A 40 -42.68 0.04 -8.71
CA ALA A 40 -43.29 -1.25 -9.03
C ALA A 40 -43.02 -2.29 -7.95
N LEU A 41 -41.75 -2.43 -7.54
CA LEU A 41 -41.38 -3.31 -6.43
C LEU A 41 -42.07 -2.93 -5.12
N ALA A 42 -42.23 -1.63 -4.82
CA ALA A 42 -42.93 -1.17 -3.63
C ALA A 42 -44.43 -1.51 -3.64
N ARG A 43 -45.04 -1.66 -4.82
CA ARG A 43 -46.43 -2.15 -4.97
C ARG A 43 -46.55 -3.67 -4.92
N GLY A 44 -45.43 -4.40 -4.94
CA GLY A 44 -45.40 -5.86 -5.02
C GLY A 44 -45.53 -6.42 -6.43
N ASP A 45 -45.30 -5.59 -7.46
CA ASP A 45 -45.33 -6.03 -8.86
C ASP A 45 -44.08 -6.90 -9.16
N GLU A 46 -44.24 -7.95 -9.97
CA GLU A 46 -43.10 -8.72 -10.50
C GLU A 46 -42.36 -7.87 -11.56
N THR A 47 -41.07 -7.57 -11.32
CA THR A 47 -40.22 -6.83 -12.26
C THR A 47 -39.11 -7.71 -12.81
N THR A 48 -38.80 -7.57 -14.10
CA THR A 48 -37.66 -8.24 -14.75
C THR A 48 -36.35 -7.47 -14.58
N GLU A 49 -36.43 -6.17 -14.24
CA GLU A 49 -35.30 -5.30 -13.95
C GLU A 49 -35.14 -5.08 -12.44
N ILE A 50 -33.89 -4.94 -11.99
CA ILE A 50 -33.54 -4.60 -10.61
C ILE A 50 -33.18 -3.11 -10.48
N PRO A 51 -33.43 -2.47 -9.31
CA PRO A 51 -32.99 -1.12 -9.06
C PRO A 51 -31.49 -0.94 -9.27
N THR A 52 -31.10 0.18 -9.88
CA THR A 52 -29.70 0.47 -10.16
C THR A 52 -28.97 0.91 -8.89
N ALA A 53 -27.73 0.46 -8.74
CA ALA A 53 -26.80 0.97 -7.74
C ALA A 53 -25.89 2.08 -8.28
N TRP A 54 -26.07 2.49 -9.55
CA TRP A 54 -25.15 3.41 -10.24
C TRP A 54 -25.00 4.74 -9.51
N PHE A 55 -26.12 5.39 -9.14
CA PHE A 55 -26.13 6.70 -8.48
C PHE A 55 -25.40 6.67 -7.13
N THR A 56 -25.78 5.74 -6.26
CA THR A 56 -25.14 5.56 -4.94
C THR A 56 -23.67 5.20 -5.07
N ARG A 57 -23.32 4.28 -5.98
CA ARG A 57 -21.93 3.85 -6.20
C ARG A 57 -21.01 4.98 -6.69
N HIS A 58 -21.55 5.93 -7.45
CA HIS A 58 -20.78 7.01 -8.07
C HIS A 58 -20.97 8.37 -7.39
N GLY A 59 -21.77 8.46 -6.32
CA GLY A 59 -21.96 9.67 -5.53
C GLY A 59 -22.83 10.74 -6.21
N TRP A 60 -23.68 10.35 -7.16
CA TRP A 60 -24.57 11.26 -7.89
C TRP A 60 -26.02 11.11 -7.43
N ALA A 61 -26.79 12.20 -7.47
CA ALA A 61 -28.22 12.15 -7.24
C ALA A 61 -28.97 11.60 -8.48
N PRO A 62 -30.00 10.75 -8.31
CA PRO A 62 -30.87 10.31 -9.39
C PRO A 62 -31.83 11.43 -9.80
N LEU A 63 -31.38 12.35 -10.63
CA LEU A 63 -32.21 13.46 -11.11
C LEU A 63 -33.20 12.96 -12.16
N LEU A 64 -34.46 13.38 -12.05
CA LEU A 64 -35.52 13.13 -13.05
C LEU A 64 -35.65 14.28 -14.04
N THR A 65 -35.34 15.49 -13.57
CA THR A 65 -35.35 16.74 -14.31
C THR A 65 -34.05 17.48 -14.06
N LEU A 66 -33.69 18.37 -15.00
CA LEU A 66 -32.53 19.23 -14.82
C LEU A 66 -32.81 20.32 -13.78
N PRO A 67 -31.79 20.72 -13.00
CA PRO A 67 -31.88 21.90 -12.13
C PRO A 67 -32.18 23.20 -12.88
N GLU A 68 -32.73 24.20 -12.18
CA GLU A 68 -33.08 25.50 -12.75
C GLU A 68 -31.86 26.31 -13.21
N ASP A 69 -30.70 26.09 -12.60
CA ASP A 69 -29.42 26.73 -12.91
C ASP A 69 -28.66 26.02 -14.05
N ALA A 70 -29.30 25.09 -14.76
CA ALA A 70 -28.69 24.43 -15.91
C ALA A 70 -28.29 25.44 -17.01
N PRO A 71 -27.12 25.25 -17.67
CA PRO A 71 -26.66 26.09 -18.75
C PRO A 71 -27.73 26.36 -19.82
N PRO A 72 -27.78 27.58 -20.40
CA PRO A 72 -28.71 27.91 -21.45
C PRO A 72 -28.67 26.90 -22.61
N GLY A 73 -29.83 26.45 -23.05
CA GLY A 73 -29.97 25.48 -24.15
C GLY A 73 -29.70 24.02 -23.77
N LEU A 74 -29.11 23.72 -22.60
CA LEU A 74 -28.88 22.34 -22.17
C LEU A 74 -30.18 21.55 -22.06
N ALA A 75 -31.22 22.15 -21.47
CA ALA A 75 -32.52 21.49 -21.32
C ALA A 75 -33.14 21.09 -22.67
N ALA A 76 -33.07 21.97 -23.66
CA ALA A 76 -33.55 21.68 -25.02
C ALA A 76 -32.75 20.55 -25.67
N ARG A 77 -31.41 20.56 -25.53
CA ARG A 77 -30.53 19.52 -26.06
C ARG A 77 -30.77 18.15 -25.40
N VAL A 78 -30.90 18.13 -24.08
CA VAL A 78 -31.19 16.93 -23.30
C VAL A 78 -32.57 16.37 -23.67
N ALA A 79 -33.59 17.21 -23.76
CA ALA A 79 -34.93 16.79 -24.18
C ALA A 79 -34.92 16.20 -25.60
N ALA A 80 -34.28 16.89 -26.55
CA ALA A 80 -34.12 16.39 -27.92
C ALA A 80 -33.37 15.05 -27.93
N ARG A 81 -32.32 14.90 -27.11
CA ARG A 81 -31.56 13.65 -27.01
C ARG A 81 -32.40 12.52 -26.44
N ARG A 82 -33.16 12.74 -25.36
CA ARG A 82 -34.07 11.73 -24.77
C ARG A 82 -35.14 11.28 -25.76
N ALA A 83 -35.71 12.21 -26.53
CA ALA A 83 -36.66 11.89 -27.60
C ALA A 83 -36.04 10.97 -28.67
N ARG A 84 -34.80 11.24 -29.08
CA ARG A 84 -34.06 10.37 -30.03
C ARG A 84 -33.73 9.00 -29.44
N ILE A 85 -33.35 8.93 -28.17
CA ILE A 85 -33.12 7.66 -27.43
C ILE A 85 -34.40 6.81 -27.37
N ALA A 86 -35.55 7.46 -27.20
CA ALA A 86 -36.83 6.78 -27.24
C ALA A 86 -37.16 6.25 -28.65
N ALA A 87 -36.85 7.01 -29.70
CA ALA A 87 -37.16 6.65 -31.09
C ALA A 87 -36.20 5.61 -31.71
N ASN A 88 -34.93 5.56 -31.31
CA ASN A 88 -33.91 4.69 -31.91
C ASN A 88 -33.42 3.60 -30.92
N PRO A 89 -33.73 2.31 -31.16
CA PRO A 89 -33.28 1.19 -30.31
C PRO A 89 -31.75 1.04 -30.22
N GLU A 90 -31.01 1.27 -31.31
CA GLU A 90 -29.54 1.17 -31.31
C GLU A 90 -28.93 2.28 -30.46
N LEU A 91 -29.50 3.49 -30.54
CA LEU A 91 -29.12 4.60 -29.68
C LEU A 91 -29.40 4.30 -28.21
N ARG A 92 -30.54 3.69 -27.92
CA ARG A 92 -30.92 3.28 -26.56
C ARG A 92 -29.96 2.27 -25.96
N LEU A 93 -29.41 1.36 -26.77
CA LEU A 93 -28.42 0.38 -26.33
C LEU A 93 -27.12 1.07 -25.87
N ILE A 94 -26.53 1.94 -26.69
CA ILE A 94 -25.26 2.61 -26.37
C ILE A 94 -25.39 3.71 -25.29
N GLU A 95 -26.62 4.07 -24.93
CA GLU A 95 -26.93 4.99 -23.83
C GLU A 95 -27.07 4.27 -22.48
N GLN A 96 -26.96 2.94 -22.44
CA GLN A 96 -26.91 2.23 -21.18
C GLN A 96 -25.61 2.54 -20.41
N PRO A 97 -25.63 2.53 -19.06
CA PRO A 97 -24.46 2.88 -18.25
C PRO A 97 -23.22 2.01 -18.51
N ALA A 98 -23.43 0.76 -18.96
CA ALA A 98 -22.35 -0.17 -19.30
C ALA A 98 -21.48 0.32 -20.48
N PHE A 99 -22.04 1.16 -21.37
CA PHE A 99 -21.33 1.75 -22.51
C PHE A 99 -20.87 3.19 -22.23
N LYS A 100 -21.02 3.69 -20.99
CA LYS A 100 -20.56 5.01 -20.58
C LYS A 100 -19.31 4.91 -19.69
N ARG A 101 -18.48 5.95 -19.74
CA ARG A 101 -17.40 6.12 -18.76
C ARG A 101 -18.01 6.18 -17.37
N ARG A 102 -17.33 5.54 -16.41
CA ARG A 102 -17.69 5.60 -14.99
C ARG A 102 -17.21 6.94 -14.43
N TRP A 103 -18.08 7.94 -14.50
CA TRP A 103 -17.81 9.26 -13.96
C TRP A 103 -18.04 9.23 -12.44
N TYR A 104 -17.01 8.94 -11.66
CA TYR A 104 -17.08 9.02 -10.20
C TYR A 104 -17.10 10.48 -9.77
N LYS A 105 -17.92 10.84 -8.79
CA LYS A 105 -17.80 12.14 -8.12
C LYS A 105 -16.52 12.12 -7.27
N PRO A 106 -15.55 13.02 -7.49
CA PRO A 106 -14.37 13.10 -6.65
C PRO A 106 -14.77 13.41 -5.20
N ASP A 107 -14.16 12.69 -4.26
CA ASP A 107 -14.26 13.01 -2.83
C ASP A 107 -13.04 13.87 -2.47
N PHE A 108 -13.16 15.18 -2.70
CA PHE A 108 -12.06 16.11 -2.49
C PHE A 108 -11.56 16.12 -1.04
N VAL A 109 -12.42 15.80 -0.06
CA VAL A 109 -12.02 15.76 1.35
C VAL A 109 -11.12 14.56 1.60
N GLU A 110 -11.49 13.38 1.11
CA GLU A 110 -10.63 12.19 1.22
C GLU A 110 -9.38 12.28 0.34
N GLU A 111 -9.45 12.90 -0.85
CA GLU A 111 -8.28 13.15 -1.69
C GLU A 111 -7.29 14.12 -1.03
N GLU A 112 -7.78 15.24 -0.48
CA GLU A 112 -6.95 16.18 0.29
C GLU A 112 -6.28 15.47 1.46
N ARG A 113 -7.06 14.71 2.24
CA ARG A 113 -6.55 13.93 3.38
C ARG A 113 -5.48 12.92 2.95
N ALA A 114 -5.69 12.22 1.84
CA ALA A 114 -4.72 11.26 1.31
C ALA A 114 -3.41 11.93 0.89
N VAL A 115 -3.48 13.08 0.22
CA VAL A 115 -2.30 13.86 -0.20
C VAL A 115 -1.55 14.42 1.01
N LEU A 116 -2.26 14.93 2.02
CA LEU A 116 -1.64 15.42 3.26
C LEU A 116 -0.93 14.31 4.04
N ARG A 117 -1.53 13.10 4.13
CA ARG A 117 -0.87 11.93 4.71
C ARG A 117 0.39 11.54 3.92
N LEU A 118 0.29 11.52 2.59
CA LEU A 118 1.43 11.21 1.72
C LEU A 118 2.58 12.19 1.91
N TRP A 119 2.26 13.49 1.95
CA TRP A 119 3.25 14.55 2.19
C TRP A 119 3.91 14.39 3.57
N LEU A 120 3.13 14.09 4.61
CA LEU A 120 3.67 13.83 5.94
C LEU A 120 4.58 12.60 5.95
N ALA A 121 4.20 11.54 5.22
CA ALA A 121 5.03 10.35 5.05
C ALA A 121 6.35 10.64 4.34
N ASP A 122 6.34 11.46 3.29
CA ASP A 122 7.57 11.92 2.62
C ASP A 122 8.49 12.69 3.59
N ARG A 123 7.90 13.48 4.49
CA ARG A 123 8.66 14.26 5.47
C ARG A 123 9.28 13.39 6.56
N VAL A 124 8.52 12.43 7.09
CA VAL A 124 9.04 11.44 8.05
C VAL A 124 10.12 10.58 7.39
N GLU A 125 9.91 10.14 6.15
CA GLU A 125 10.92 9.38 5.40
C GLU A 125 12.22 10.17 5.22
N ALA A 126 12.15 11.47 4.89
CA ALA A 126 13.33 12.31 4.77
C ALA A 126 14.17 12.34 6.07
N ILE A 127 13.50 12.42 7.24
CA ILE A 127 14.17 12.39 8.54
C ILE A 127 14.85 11.04 8.77
N VAL A 128 14.18 9.92 8.48
CA VAL A 128 14.76 8.58 8.68
C VAL A 128 15.90 8.33 7.69
N ARG A 129 15.78 8.82 6.45
CA ARG A 129 16.79 8.69 5.40
C ARG A 129 18.13 9.33 5.76
N GLU A 130 18.11 10.49 6.41
CA GLU A 130 19.32 11.18 6.85
C GLU A 130 20.00 10.50 8.04
N ARG A 131 19.30 9.58 8.73
CA ARG A 131 19.85 8.82 9.83
C ARG A 131 20.59 7.59 9.33
N LEU A 132 21.81 7.40 9.86
CA LEU A 132 22.59 6.17 9.67
C LEU A 132 22.29 5.11 10.75
N ARG A 133 21.39 5.42 11.68
CA ARG A 133 21.03 4.56 12.81
C ARG A 133 19.51 4.48 12.95
N PRO A 134 18.97 3.35 13.43
CA PRO A 134 17.55 3.23 13.71
C PRO A 134 17.08 4.26 14.74
N ALA A 135 15.80 4.63 14.66
CA ALA A 135 15.18 5.65 15.49
C ALA A 135 13.83 5.15 16.04
N THR A 136 13.43 5.68 17.19
CA THR A 136 12.09 5.47 17.76
C THR A 136 11.08 6.45 17.15
N ILE A 137 9.78 6.21 17.32
CA ILE A 137 8.75 7.20 16.94
C ILE A 137 8.96 8.53 17.67
N ASP A 138 9.42 8.50 18.93
CA ASP A 138 9.70 9.71 19.70
C ASP A 138 10.85 10.51 19.11
N ASP A 139 11.92 9.84 18.66
CA ASP A 139 13.04 10.49 17.96
C ASP A 139 12.60 11.18 16.66
N LEU A 140 11.70 10.53 15.91
CA LEU A 140 11.16 11.08 14.66
C LEU A 140 10.19 12.23 14.92
N THR A 141 9.37 12.10 15.96
CA THR A 141 8.45 13.15 16.41
C THR A 141 9.23 14.38 16.87
N ALA A 142 10.25 14.20 17.72
CA ALA A 142 11.10 15.28 18.20
C ALA A 142 11.81 16.01 17.05
N ALA A 143 12.29 15.28 16.03
CA ALA A 143 12.88 15.89 14.85
C ALA A 143 11.86 16.71 14.03
N LEU A 144 10.60 16.29 14.01
CA LEU A 144 9.53 16.94 13.24
C LEU A 144 8.91 18.14 13.99
N GLN A 145 9.04 18.23 15.32
CA GLN A 145 8.52 19.32 16.14
C GLN A 145 9.03 20.71 15.71
N ALA A 146 10.25 20.78 15.18
CA ALA A 146 10.84 22.04 14.70
C ALA A 146 10.33 22.45 13.30
N ASP A 147 9.55 21.61 12.62
CA ASP A 147 9.06 21.88 11.27
C ASP A 147 7.67 22.51 11.29
N ALA A 148 7.64 23.84 11.17
CA ALA A 148 6.40 24.61 11.10
C ALA A 148 5.45 24.17 9.96
N ARG A 149 5.97 23.68 8.83
CA ARG A 149 5.12 23.18 7.73
C ARG A 149 4.48 21.85 8.10
N ALA A 150 5.22 20.96 8.76
CA ALA A 150 4.68 19.70 9.22
C ALA A 150 3.57 19.89 10.26
N LEU A 151 3.75 20.83 11.19
CA LEU A 151 2.72 21.18 12.17
C LEU A 151 1.46 21.75 11.51
N ALA A 152 1.62 22.64 10.54
CA ALA A 152 0.49 23.20 9.78
C ALA A 152 -0.26 22.12 8.99
N VAL A 153 0.46 21.21 8.32
CA VAL A 153 -0.14 20.08 7.61
C VAL A 153 -0.89 19.15 8.58
N ALA A 154 -0.33 18.89 9.75
CA ALA A 154 -0.98 18.07 10.77
C ALA A 154 -2.27 18.73 11.33
N GLU A 155 -2.28 20.05 11.55
CA GLU A 155 -3.47 20.79 11.96
C GLU A 155 -4.58 20.68 10.90
N VAL A 156 -4.24 20.88 9.61
CA VAL A 156 -5.21 20.75 8.51
C VAL A 156 -5.70 19.32 8.37
N LEU A 157 -4.79 18.34 8.41
CA LEU A 157 -5.11 16.91 8.27
C LEU A 157 -6.10 16.43 9.36
N THR A 158 -5.95 16.92 10.58
CA THR A 158 -6.77 16.53 11.73
C THR A 158 -7.97 17.45 11.97
N GLY A 159 -7.99 18.63 11.36
CA GLY A 159 -9.02 19.66 11.55
C GLY A 159 -9.01 20.29 12.94
N ARG A 160 -7.95 20.14 13.73
CA ARG A 160 -7.85 20.63 15.11
C ARG A 160 -6.41 21.01 15.46
N ARG A 161 -6.23 21.94 16.42
CA ARG A 161 -4.92 22.45 16.86
C ARG A 161 -4.22 21.58 17.89
N ASP A 162 -4.98 20.84 18.66
CA ASP A 162 -4.51 19.97 19.74
C ASP A 162 -4.30 18.53 19.24
N PHE A 163 -3.77 18.38 18.03
CA PHE A 163 -3.41 17.08 17.47
C PHE A 163 -2.20 16.46 18.17
N SER A 164 -2.11 15.13 18.15
CA SER A 164 -0.93 14.40 18.61
C SER A 164 0.03 14.14 17.45
N LEU A 165 1.15 14.86 17.42
CA LEU A 165 2.18 14.65 16.39
C LEU A 165 2.75 13.22 16.45
N GLY A 166 2.92 12.67 17.65
CA GLY A 166 3.44 11.32 17.85
C GLY A 166 2.52 10.24 17.28
N GLU A 167 1.20 10.39 17.45
CA GLU A 167 0.23 9.45 16.87
C GLU A 167 0.22 9.52 15.34
N LEU A 168 0.32 10.72 14.76
CA LEU A 168 0.39 10.89 13.30
C LEU A 168 1.67 10.29 12.71
N VAL A 169 2.83 10.51 13.36
CA VAL A 169 4.10 9.89 12.96
C VAL A 169 4.02 8.37 13.10
N ALA A 170 3.41 7.86 14.18
CA ALA A 170 3.19 6.42 14.36
C ALA A 170 2.31 5.83 13.25
N GLU A 171 1.18 6.47 12.91
CA GLU A 171 0.28 6.04 11.82
C GLU A 171 1.02 5.94 10.49
N VAL A 172 1.79 6.98 10.14
CA VAL A 172 2.63 7.02 8.94
C VAL A 172 3.64 5.87 8.94
N VAL A 173 4.41 5.71 10.01
CA VAL A 173 5.46 4.70 10.08
C VAL A 173 4.86 3.31 10.02
N HIS A 174 3.83 3.01 10.81
CA HIS A 174 3.20 1.69 10.84
C HIS A 174 2.54 1.29 9.51
N THR A 175 2.02 2.25 8.75
CA THR A 175 1.37 1.99 7.46
C THR A 175 2.36 1.54 6.39
N ASP A 176 3.57 2.11 6.42
CA ASP A 176 4.62 1.92 5.41
C ASP A 176 5.88 1.25 5.96
N ALA A 177 5.77 0.53 7.09
CA ALA A 177 6.86 -0.25 7.68
C ALA A 177 6.69 -1.75 7.48
N VAL A 178 7.78 -2.43 7.17
CA VAL A 178 7.84 -3.89 7.11
C VAL A 178 8.93 -4.40 8.04
N PRO A 179 8.70 -5.50 8.81
CA PRO A 179 9.74 -6.11 9.63
C PRO A 179 11.01 -6.41 8.83
N ASN A 180 12.17 -6.22 9.46
CA ASN A 180 13.47 -6.48 8.85
C ASN A 180 13.67 -7.97 8.55
N HIS A 181 13.37 -8.82 9.54
CA HIS A 181 13.67 -10.25 9.48
C HIS A 181 12.58 -11.05 8.74
N PRO A 182 12.90 -11.91 7.75
CA PRO A 182 11.92 -12.69 6.97
C PRO A 182 10.96 -13.55 7.82
N PHE A 183 11.44 -14.10 8.93
CA PHE A 183 10.62 -14.83 9.91
C PHE A 183 9.45 -14.01 10.49
N HIS A 184 9.60 -12.68 10.53
CA HIS A 184 8.55 -11.76 10.98
C HIS A 184 7.72 -11.17 9.84
N ILE A 185 7.99 -11.58 8.59
CA ILE A 185 7.24 -11.19 7.39
C ILE A 185 6.32 -12.33 6.92
N PHE A 186 6.88 -13.54 6.83
CA PHE A 186 6.27 -14.68 6.15
C PHE A 186 5.73 -15.74 7.11
N LYS A 187 4.68 -16.43 6.68
CA LYS A 187 4.31 -17.74 7.22
C LYS A 187 5.21 -18.83 6.62
N ASP A 188 5.11 -20.06 7.11
CA ASP A 188 5.88 -21.20 6.60
C ASP A 188 5.78 -21.38 5.07
N THR A 189 4.58 -21.16 4.50
CA THR A 189 4.40 -21.23 3.04
C THR A 189 5.17 -20.12 2.33
N GLY A 190 5.18 -18.91 2.88
CA GLY A 190 5.95 -17.78 2.36
C GLY A 190 7.45 -17.96 2.51
N LEU A 191 7.93 -18.55 3.61
CA LEU A 191 9.35 -18.86 3.81
C LEU A 191 9.87 -19.88 2.78
N LYS A 192 9.07 -20.90 2.43
CA LYS A 192 9.41 -21.84 1.35
C LYS A 192 9.51 -21.15 0.00
N LYS A 193 8.58 -20.23 -0.31
CA LYS A 193 8.64 -19.43 -1.54
C LYS A 193 9.85 -18.51 -1.53
N TRP A 194 10.13 -17.88 -0.40
CA TRP A 194 11.28 -17.00 -0.25
C TRP A 194 12.60 -17.73 -0.48
N ALA A 195 12.78 -18.93 0.07
CA ALA A 195 13.94 -19.77 -0.23
C ALA A 195 14.06 -20.08 -1.73
N ALA A 196 12.96 -20.42 -2.41
CA ALA A 196 12.97 -20.64 -3.86
C ALA A 196 13.35 -19.38 -4.66
N TRP A 197 12.93 -18.19 -4.21
CA TRP A 197 13.34 -16.91 -4.81
C TRP A 197 14.83 -16.64 -4.59
N GLU A 198 15.37 -16.88 -3.40
CA GLU A 198 16.80 -16.75 -3.09
C GLU A 198 17.65 -17.68 -3.97
N GLU A 199 17.21 -18.93 -4.17
CA GLU A 199 17.85 -19.88 -5.09
C GLU A 199 17.83 -19.38 -6.53
N THR A 200 16.66 -18.92 -7.02
CA THR A 200 16.56 -18.32 -8.37
C THR A 200 17.53 -17.16 -8.55
N TRP A 201 17.60 -16.24 -7.57
CA TRP A 201 18.51 -15.10 -7.65
C TRP A 201 19.97 -15.53 -7.56
N ALA A 202 20.29 -16.57 -6.80
CA ALA A 202 21.63 -17.15 -6.77
C ALA A 202 22.03 -17.75 -8.13
N ASP A 203 21.12 -18.47 -8.78
CA ASP A 203 21.36 -19.02 -10.11
C ASP A 203 21.49 -17.90 -11.17
N GLN A 204 20.67 -16.86 -11.10
CA GLN A 204 20.79 -15.67 -11.97
C GLN A 204 22.15 -15.00 -11.80
N ARG A 205 22.64 -14.86 -10.56
CA ARG A 205 23.98 -14.31 -10.30
C ARG A 205 25.10 -15.15 -10.91
N ARG A 206 24.96 -16.48 -10.89
CA ARG A 206 25.93 -17.40 -11.51
C ARG A 206 25.87 -17.31 -13.03
N GLU A 207 24.68 -17.23 -13.59
CA GLU A 207 24.45 -16.98 -15.01
C GLU A 207 25.08 -15.65 -15.46
N ASP A 208 24.86 -14.55 -14.71
CA ASP A 208 25.47 -13.24 -14.96
C ASP A 208 27.01 -13.26 -14.88
N ALA A 209 27.56 -14.17 -14.07
CA ALA A 209 29.01 -14.43 -13.98
C ALA A 209 29.55 -15.31 -15.13
N GLY A 210 28.69 -15.75 -16.06
CA GLY A 210 29.04 -16.56 -17.22
C GLY A 210 28.99 -18.08 -16.99
N GLU A 211 28.46 -18.54 -15.86
CA GLU A 211 28.24 -19.97 -15.65
C GLU A 211 27.03 -20.46 -16.45
N ALA A 212 27.13 -21.68 -16.99
CA ALA A 212 26.01 -22.33 -17.68
C ALA A 212 24.99 -22.88 -16.66
N VAL A 213 24.12 -22.00 -16.15
CA VAL A 213 23.03 -22.32 -15.22
C VAL A 213 21.72 -21.86 -15.84
N THR A 214 20.61 -22.55 -15.56
CA THR A 214 19.27 -22.13 -15.98
C THR A 214 18.43 -21.85 -14.74
N PRO A 215 18.24 -20.57 -14.37
CA PRO A 215 17.47 -20.22 -13.19
C PRO A 215 16.02 -20.71 -13.29
N LYS A 216 15.53 -21.35 -12.23
CA LYS A 216 14.13 -21.78 -12.17
C LYS A 216 13.22 -20.59 -11.93
N VAL A 217 12.04 -20.59 -12.55
CA VAL A 217 11.01 -19.57 -12.28
C VAL A 217 10.40 -19.84 -10.90
N PRO A 218 10.52 -18.89 -9.94
CA PRO A 218 9.99 -19.07 -8.60
C PRO A 218 8.49 -18.83 -8.56
N PRO A 219 7.76 -19.39 -7.57
CA PRO A 219 6.32 -19.23 -7.45
C PRO A 219 5.94 -17.80 -7.03
N HIS A 220 4.79 -17.32 -7.50
CA HIS A 220 4.20 -16.07 -7.02
C HIS A 220 3.72 -16.18 -5.57
N TYR A 221 3.81 -15.07 -4.84
CA TYR A 221 3.22 -14.92 -3.53
C TYR A 221 1.71 -14.60 -3.60
N SER A 222 1.02 -14.94 -2.52
CA SER A 222 -0.38 -14.65 -2.25
C SER A 222 -0.53 -14.03 -0.85
N PRO A 223 -1.69 -13.43 -0.51
CA PRO A 223 -1.93 -12.93 0.85
C PRO A 223 -1.72 -14.00 1.94
N GLY A 224 -1.97 -15.27 1.60
CA GLY A 224 -1.81 -16.41 2.50
C GLY A 224 -0.37 -16.71 2.92
N ASP A 225 0.62 -16.15 2.23
CA ASP A 225 2.05 -16.38 2.48
C ASP A 225 2.66 -15.40 3.49
N PHE A 226 1.99 -14.27 3.75
CA PHE A 226 2.44 -13.23 4.66
C PHE A 226 1.74 -13.36 6.01
N LEU A 227 2.43 -12.93 7.08
CA LEU A 227 1.86 -12.85 8.43
C LEU A 227 0.79 -11.75 8.52
N LYS A 228 1.03 -10.63 7.82
CA LYS A 228 0.17 -9.44 7.83
C LYS A 228 -0.30 -9.10 6.41
N PRO A 229 -1.62 -8.93 6.16
CA PRO A 229 -2.15 -8.56 4.85
C PRO A 229 -1.59 -7.25 4.31
N GLU A 230 -1.27 -6.30 5.18
CA GLU A 230 -0.74 -4.98 4.84
C GLU A 230 0.63 -5.09 4.16
N VAL A 231 1.46 -6.05 4.60
CA VAL A 231 2.77 -6.30 3.99
C VAL A 231 2.62 -6.87 2.59
N PHE A 232 1.65 -7.76 2.35
CA PHE A 232 1.33 -8.23 1.00
C PHE A 232 0.80 -7.08 0.12
N ARG A 233 -0.02 -6.17 0.66
CA ARG A 233 -0.50 -4.99 -0.07
C ARG A 233 0.66 -4.10 -0.53
N LEU A 234 1.68 -3.91 0.32
CA LEU A 234 2.89 -3.17 -0.03
C LEU A 234 3.71 -3.91 -1.10
N ARG A 235 4.02 -5.20 -0.88
CA ARG A 235 5.02 -5.91 -1.71
C ARG A 235 4.48 -6.65 -2.94
N GLY A 236 3.20 -7.03 -2.92
CA GLY A 236 2.50 -7.72 -4.00
C GLY A 236 3.03 -9.13 -4.31
N LYS A 237 2.57 -9.68 -5.45
CA LYS A 237 2.81 -11.08 -5.86
C LYS A 237 4.28 -11.43 -6.13
N LEU A 238 5.14 -10.43 -6.34
CA LEU A 238 6.57 -10.58 -6.60
C LEU A 238 7.43 -10.21 -5.38
N ASN A 239 6.81 -9.88 -4.24
CA ASN A 239 7.50 -9.47 -3.03
C ASN A 239 8.50 -8.30 -3.27
N VAL A 240 8.11 -7.31 -4.08
CA VAL A 240 8.94 -6.13 -4.38
C VAL A 240 8.87 -5.17 -3.19
N PRO A 241 10.00 -4.79 -2.56
CA PRO A 241 9.97 -3.83 -1.45
C PRO A 241 9.41 -2.47 -1.92
N LYS A 242 8.30 -2.03 -1.31
CA LYS A 242 7.67 -0.71 -1.58
C LYS A 242 7.39 0.07 -0.30
N GLU A 243 7.74 -0.51 0.84
CA GLU A 243 7.74 0.14 2.14
C GLU A 243 8.76 1.27 2.20
N ARG A 244 8.48 2.27 3.04
CA ARG A 244 9.40 3.39 3.32
C ARG A 244 10.32 3.08 4.49
N PHE A 245 9.83 2.28 5.43
CA PHE A 245 10.49 2.02 6.71
C PHE A 245 10.73 0.53 6.94
N ILE A 246 11.80 0.24 7.68
CA ILE A 246 12.10 -1.08 8.21
C ILE A 246 11.78 -1.05 9.70
N THR A 247 11.09 -2.06 10.21
CA THR A 247 10.93 -2.27 11.66
C THR A 247 11.92 -3.32 12.16
N PHE A 248 12.75 -2.99 13.14
CA PHE A 248 13.69 -3.93 13.76
C PHE A 248 13.02 -4.71 14.89
N THR A 249 12.18 -5.66 14.49
CA THR A 249 11.39 -6.54 15.36
C THR A 249 12.21 -7.60 16.10
N GLU A 250 13.44 -7.83 15.67
CA GLU A 250 14.39 -8.79 16.22
C GLU A 250 15.29 -8.22 17.32
N VAL A 251 15.14 -6.93 17.65
CA VAL A 251 15.77 -6.32 18.82
C VAL A 251 15.05 -6.83 20.08
N PRO A 252 15.75 -7.46 21.03
CA PRO A 252 15.13 -8.04 22.21
C PRO A 252 14.70 -6.99 23.24
N GLY A 253 13.76 -7.38 24.10
CA GLY A 253 13.27 -6.59 25.24
C GLY A 253 12.02 -5.75 24.95
N ASP A 254 11.47 -5.15 26.00
CA ASP A 254 10.24 -4.34 25.96
C ASP A 254 10.50 -2.85 25.66
N GLY A 255 11.67 -2.53 25.09
CA GLY A 255 12.05 -1.18 24.71
C GLY A 255 11.20 -0.62 23.56
N PRO A 256 11.32 0.69 23.27
CA PRO A 256 10.63 1.29 22.13
C PRO A 256 11.08 0.62 20.82
N THR A 257 10.12 0.36 19.93
CA THR A 257 10.41 -0.22 18.62
C THR A 257 11.29 0.71 17.79
N LEU A 258 12.31 0.13 17.17
CA LEU A 258 13.26 0.86 16.32
C LEU A 258 12.88 0.73 14.84
N TYR A 259 13.04 1.85 14.13
CA TYR A 259 12.73 1.97 12.71
C TYR A 259 13.94 2.49 11.93
N GLY A 260 14.16 1.92 10.74
CA GLY A 260 15.20 2.35 9.80
C GLY A 260 14.62 2.74 8.45
N TRP A 261 15.44 3.30 7.57
CA TRP A 261 15.01 3.64 6.22
C TRP A 261 15.09 2.42 5.31
N ALA A 262 14.01 2.08 4.63
CA ALA A 262 13.98 0.93 3.71
C ALA A 262 14.93 1.08 2.51
N GLY A 263 15.29 2.32 2.15
CA GLY A 263 16.22 2.63 1.07
C GLY A 263 17.71 2.61 1.46
N TRP A 264 18.08 2.23 2.69
CA TRP A 264 19.49 2.06 3.02
C TRP A 264 20.16 1.06 2.07
N THR A 265 21.40 1.37 1.68
CA THR A 265 22.21 0.40 0.94
C THR A 265 22.41 -0.85 1.80
N PRO A 266 22.58 -2.04 1.19
CA PRO A 266 22.93 -3.27 1.90
C PRO A 266 24.05 -3.06 2.93
N THR A 267 25.10 -2.32 2.57
CA THR A 267 26.22 -2.01 3.46
C THR A 267 25.80 -1.14 4.65
N ALA A 268 25.01 -0.09 4.42
CA ALA A 268 24.54 0.79 5.49
C ALA A 268 23.62 0.04 6.45
N ARG A 269 22.70 -0.78 5.92
CA ARG A 269 21.79 -1.61 6.72
C ARG A 269 22.53 -2.66 7.54
N LEU A 270 23.53 -3.34 6.96
CA LEU A 270 24.35 -4.32 7.67
C LEU A 270 25.11 -3.65 8.82
N LYS A 271 25.75 -2.50 8.58
CA LYS A 271 26.43 -1.73 9.64
C LYS A 271 25.48 -1.28 10.75
N ALA A 272 24.26 -0.87 10.40
CA ALA A 272 23.24 -0.51 11.38
C ALA A 272 22.85 -1.71 12.27
N LEU A 273 22.77 -2.92 11.70
CA LEU A 273 22.50 -4.15 12.46
C LEU A 273 23.66 -4.52 13.39
N LEU A 274 24.91 -4.40 12.93
CA LEU A 274 26.09 -4.63 13.78
C LEU A 274 26.18 -3.64 14.94
N ALA A 275 25.91 -2.35 14.68
CA ALA A 275 25.86 -1.35 15.75
C ALA A 275 24.72 -1.59 16.76
N LEU A 276 23.62 -2.20 16.33
CA LEU A 276 22.57 -2.65 17.25
C LEU A 276 23.03 -3.85 18.09
N ASP A 277 23.72 -4.82 17.49
CA ASP A 277 24.27 -5.99 18.18
C ASP A 277 25.30 -5.57 19.25
N GLU A 278 26.27 -4.72 18.89
CA GLU A 278 27.28 -4.18 19.81
C GLU A 278 26.63 -3.47 21.01
N ARG A 279 25.62 -2.60 20.76
CA ARG A 279 24.89 -1.92 21.83
C ARG A 279 24.17 -2.90 22.77
N LEU A 280 23.61 -3.98 22.23
CA LEU A 280 22.92 -5.00 23.03
C LEU A 280 23.92 -5.85 23.82
N GLU A 281 25.07 -6.15 23.25
CA GLU A 281 26.19 -6.80 23.94
C GLU A 281 26.68 -5.96 25.12
N ASP A 282 26.94 -4.67 24.90
CA ASP A 282 27.34 -3.72 25.94
C ASP A 282 26.29 -3.60 27.05
N ALA A 283 25.01 -3.74 26.70
CA ALA A 283 23.90 -3.77 27.65
C ALA A 283 23.72 -5.13 28.35
N GLY A 284 24.56 -6.13 28.04
CA GLY A 284 24.56 -7.45 28.68
C GLY A 284 23.53 -8.44 28.12
N HIS A 285 22.95 -8.18 26.95
CA HIS A 285 22.07 -9.15 26.31
C HIS A 285 22.88 -10.35 25.80
N PRO A 286 22.48 -11.59 26.13
CA PRO A 286 23.21 -12.78 25.73
C PRO A 286 23.05 -13.04 24.23
N LEU A 287 24.02 -13.75 23.63
CA LEU A 287 24.08 -13.99 22.18
C LEU A 287 22.77 -14.57 21.61
N ASN A 288 22.11 -15.48 22.34
CA ASN A 288 20.85 -16.12 21.92
C ASN A 288 19.72 -15.12 21.64
N ASP A 289 19.74 -13.94 22.28
CA ASP A 289 18.73 -12.90 22.06
C ASP A 289 19.08 -11.99 20.88
N ARG A 290 20.36 -11.96 20.47
CA ARG A 290 20.87 -11.13 19.38
C ARG A 290 20.96 -11.87 18.04
N VAL A 291 20.74 -13.19 18.04
CA VAL A 291 20.80 -14.08 16.86
C VAL A 291 20.03 -13.52 15.65
N GLY A 292 18.82 -12.97 15.85
CA GLY A 292 18.02 -12.43 14.76
C GLY A 292 18.69 -11.25 14.03
N LEU A 293 19.42 -10.39 14.75
CA LEU A 293 20.18 -9.29 14.14
C LEU A 293 21.35 -9.81 13.31
N LEU A 294 22.08 -10.79 13.85
CA LEU A 294 23.23 -11.40 13.19
C LEU A 294 22.81 -12.22 11.95
N ASP A 295 21.66 -12.91 12.00
CA ASP A 295 21.09 -13.61 10.84
C ASP A 295 20.72 -12.62 9.73
N ALA A 296 20.03 -11.53 10.11
CA ALA A 296 19.68 -10.49 9.15
C ALA A 296 20.93 -9.83 8.53
N ALA A 297 21.97 -9.57 9.32
CA ALA A 297 23.23 -9.02 8.84
C ALA A 297 23.94 -9.99 7.89
N TRP A 298 24.00 -11.28 8.23
CA TRP A 298 24.61 -12.32 7.40
C TRP A 298 23.94 -12.43 6.03
N ARG A 299 22.60 -12.36 5.98
CA ARG A 299 21.82 -12.44 4.73
C ARG A 299 22.09 -11.29 3.76
N LEU A 300 22.57 -10.14 4.24
CA LEU A 300 22.91 -9.00 3.39
C LEU A 300 24.26 -9.14 2.70
N LEU A 301 25.13 -10.08 3.12
CA LEU A 301 26.49 -10.21 2.57
C LEU A 301 26.55 -10.41 1.05
N PRO A 302 25.68 -11.22 0.40
CA PRO A 302 25.68 -11.35 -1.06
C PRO A 302 25.38 -10.02 -1.78
N ASP A 303 24.46 -9.23 -1.25
CA ASP A 303 24.11 -7.92 -1.82
C ASP A 303 25.21 -6.88 -1.57
N VAL A 304 25.85 -6.93 -0.40
CA VAL A 304 27.05 -6.11 -0.12
C VAL A 304 28.17 -6.49 -1.10
N ALA A 305 28.39 -7.77 -1.37
CA ALA A 305 29.45 -8.23 -2.28
C ALA A 305 29.23 -7.77 -3.72
N ARG A 306 27.97 -7.60 -4.14
CA ARG A 306 27.60 -7.04 -5.45
C ARG A 306 27.98 -5.57 -5.58
N GLU A 307 27.90 -4.81 -4.49
CA GLU A 307 28.23 -3.38 -4.49
C GLU A 307 29.70 -3.11 -4.21
N ASP A 308 30.29 -3.85 -3.26
CA ASP A 308 31.69 -3.77 -2.87
C ASP A 308 32.15 -5.11 -2.26
N ALA A 309 32.80 -5.94 -3.08
CA ALA A 309 33.33 -7.24 -2.67
C ALA A 309 34.37 -7.15 -1.55
N ALA A 310 35.16 -6.08 -1.49
CA ALA A 310 36.16 -5.89 -0.45
C ALA A 310 35.53 -5.50 0.90
N ALA A 311 34.45 -4.71 0.88
CA ALA A 311 33.65 -4.45 2.07
C ALA A 311 32.95 -5.72 2.55
N ALA A 312 32.36 -6.51 1.65
CA ALA A 312 31.73 -7.79 1.99
C ALA A 312 32.70 -8.76 2.65
N ALA A 313 33.93 -8.88 2.13
CA ALA A 313 34.95 -9.76 2.72
C ALA A 313 35.32 -9.35 4.15
N ARG A 314 35.46 -8.04 4.41
CA ARG A 314 35.75 -7.49 5.74
C ARG A 314 34.60 -7.73 6.72
N LEU A 315 33.37 -7.39 6.32
CA LEU A 315 32.17 -7.56 7.14
C LEU A 315 31.85 -9.05 7.39
N LYS A 316 32.14 -9.92 6.42
CA LYS A 316 32.04 -11.37 6.60
C LYS A 316 33.03 -11.86 7.65
N ALA A 317 34.28 -11.38 7.64
CA ALA A 317 35.27 -11.77 8.65
C ALA A 317 34.83 -11.37 10.07
N GLU A 318 34.29 -10.17 10.22
CA GLU A 318 33.71 -9.67 11.48
C GLU A 318 32.53 -10.54 11.94
N LEU A 319 31.55 -10.77 11.08
CA LEU A 319 30.41 -11.63 11.39
C LEU A 319 30.86 -13.07 11.70
N SER A 320 31.83 -13.61 10.97
CA SER A 320 32.33 -14.96 11.21
C SER A 320 33.03 -15.13 12.56
N ALA A 321 33.55 -14.05 13.16
CA ALA A 321 34.04 -14.09 14.53
C ALA A 321 32.90 -14.25 15.55
N LEU A 322 31.69 -13.77 15.22
CA LEU A 322 30.51 -13.83 16.08
C LEU A 322 29.70 -15.12 15.87
N VAL A 323 29.53 -15.55 14.61
CA VAL A 323 28.60 -16.64 14.25
C VAL A 323 29.27 -17.86 13.61
N GLY A 324 30.57 -17.81 13.34
CA GLY A 324 31.30 -18.86 12.65
C GLY A 324 31.45 -18.64 11.14
N ALA A 325 32.36 -19.41 10.51
CA ALA A 325 32.76 -19.20 9.12
C ALA A 325 31.63 -19.45 8.10
N GLN A 326 30.66 -20.29 8.45
CA GLN A 326 29.52 -20.66 7.61
C GLN A 326 28.24 -19.88 7.94
N GLY A 327 28.29 -18.97 8.92
CA GLY A 327 27.12 -18.28 9.45
C GLY A 327 26.53 -18.99 10.66
N LEU A 328 25.39 -18.51 11.13
CA LEU A 328 24.70 -19.03 12.32
C LEU A 328 24.35 -20.52 12.18
N ALA A 329 24.59 -21.27 13.25
CA ALA A 329 24.14 -22.65 13.36
C ALA A 329 22.60 -22.73 13.28
N PRO A 330 22.02 -23.66 12.48
CA PRO A 330 20.57 -23.79 12.35
C PRO A 330 19.83 -23.94 13.68
N GLU A 331 20.46 -24.60 14.66
CA GLU A 331 19.92 -24.83 15.99
C GLU A 331 19.77 -23.54 16.79
N LEU A 332 20.72 -22.60 16.66
CA LEU A 332 20.65 -21.29 17.30
C LEU A 332 19.54 -20.43 16.70
N LEU A 333 19.40 -20.45 15.37
CA LEU A 333 18.33 -19.73 14.69
C LEU A 333 16.95 -20.30 15.08
N ALA A 334 16.81 -21.63 15.13
CA ALA A 334 15.57 -22.28 15.57
C ALA A 334 15.22 -21.96 17.03
N ALA A 335 16.22 -21.94 17.92
CA ALA A 335 16.03 -21.54 19.31
C ALA A 335 15.60 -20.05 19.42
N TRP A 336 16.21 -19.16 18.64
CA TRP A 336 15.80 -17.76 18.57
C TRP A 336 14.35 -17.61 18.09
N GLN A 337 13.97 -18.29 17.01
CA GLN A 337 12.60 -18.28 16.46
C GLN A 337 11.55 -18.76 17.46
N ALA A 338 11.89 -19.75 18.29
CA ALA A 338 11.00 -20.25 19.35
C ALA A 338 10.79 -19.22 20.47
N ASN A 339 11.83 -18.44 20.79
CA ASN A 339 11.81 -17.44 21.86
C ASN A 339 11.33 -16.05 21.39
N HIS A 340 11.37 -15.79 20.09
CA HIS A 340 10.96 -14.52 19.46
C HIS A 340 9.87 -14.78 18.42
N PRO A 341 8.64 -15.13 18.85
CA PRO A 341 7.57 -15.47 17.92
C PRO A 341 7.17 -14.25 17.07
N PRO A 342 6.68 -14.46 15.83
CA PRO A 342 6.36 -13.34 14.94
C PRO A 342 5.27 -12.41 15.52
N PRO A 343 5.37 -11.08 15.26
CA PRO A 343 4.42 -10.11 15.79
C PRO A 343 2.99 -10.42 15.35
N GLY A 344 2.11 -10.73 16.30
CA GLY A 344 0.68 -11.00 16.05
C GLY A 344 0.28 -12.49 15.96
N THR A 345 1.17 -13.44 16.24
CA THR A 345 0.82 -14.87 16.35
C THR A 345 0.44 -15.31 17.77
N GLY A 346 0.40 -14.38 18.73
CA GLY A 346 0.05 -14.64 20.12
C GLY A 346 -1.36 -15.24 20.24
N ARG A 347 -1.44 -16.53 20.57
CA ARG A 347 -2.65 -17.18 21.10
C ARG A 347 -3.28 -16.24 22.11
N GLY A 348 -4.52 -15.82 21.85
CA GLY A 348 -5.31 -15.06 22.81
C GLY A 348 -5.20 -15.72 24.18
N LYS A 349 -4.75 -14.95 25.19
CA LYS A 349 -4.84 -15.37 26.59
C LYS A 349 -6.29 -15.77 26.83
N LYS A 350 -6.56 -17.08 26.91
CA LYS A 350 -7.82 -17.59 27.47
C LYS A 350 -7.90 -16.98 28.86
N ARG A 351 -8.79 -16.01 29.03
CA ARG A 351 -9.22 -15.57 30.36
C ARG A 351 -9.75 -16.83 31.06
N ALA A 352 -9.02 -17.30 32.07
CA ALA A 352 -9.55 -18.28 33.00
C ALA A 352 -10.78 -17.62 33.67
N ARG A 353 -11.92 -18.30 33.57
CA ARG A 353 -13.11 -17.99 34.35
C ARG A 353 -12.92 -18.42 35.79
#